data_AF-A0A821RE66-F1
#
_entry.id   AF-A0A821RE66-F1
#
_cell.length_a   1.000
_cell.length_b   1.000
_cell.length_c   1.000
_cell.angle_alpha   90.00
_cell.angle_beta   90.00
_cell.angle_gamma   90.00
#
_symmetry.space_group_name_H-M   'P 1'
#
loop_
_entity.id
_entity.type
_entity.pdbx_description
1 polymer ?
#
loop_
_entity_poly.entity_id
_entity_poly.type
_entity_poly.pdbx_seq_one_letter_code
_entity_poly.pdbx_strand_id
1 'polypeptide(L)'
;MGLIPTIIISCSTLFLVTNAAAVTSQKSEFKQNQTSFINPRINCYPEIESPYSNYSKESCLARNCLYDDEANASVIQCYLSPNYGYILRNFTEQTNNTLKLELKRNQAIDSMFPEPMENVILEIQYYTNDIIRFKLYDADKKRYEVPIPITPSPGKIDSPQYEFNYSSDSTRDNVISFFIK
;
A
#
# COMPACT_ATOMS: atom_id res chain seq x y z
N MET A 1 25.01 -83.45 -45.48
CA MET A 1 26.29 -82.76 -45.69
C MET A 1 26.04 -81.26 -45.67
N GLY A 2 26.77 -80.51 -44.84
CA GLY A 2 26.93 -79.06 -44.99
C GLY A 2 26.04 -78.17 -44.13
N LEU A 3 26.37 -78.04 -42.85
CA LEU A 3 26.18 -76.81 -42.09
C LEU A 3 27.11 -75.73 -42.67
N ILE A 4 26.61 -74.53 -42.93
CA ILE A 4 27.43 -73.31 -42.90
C ILE A 4 26.65 -72.27 -42.08
N PRO A 5 27.06 -71.99 -40.84
CA PRO A 5 26.54 -70.87 -40.07
C PRO A 5 27.29 -69.60 -40.50
N THR A 6 26.55 -68.54 -40.81
CA THR A 6 27.14 -67.20 -40.97
C THR A 6 27.16 -66.54 -39.60
N ILE A 7 28.35 -66.26 -39.09
CA ILE A 7 28.59 -65.69 -37.78
C ILE A 7 29.34 -64.36 -37.93
N ILE A 8 28.72 -63.37 -37.28
CA ILE A 8 29.30 -62.19 -36.62
C ILE A 8 29.74 -61.01 -37.50
N ILE A 9 28.87 -60.00 -37.56
CA ILE A 9 29.30 -58.60 -37.61
C ILE A 9 29.47 -58.14 -36.16
N SER A 10 30.72 -57.93 -35.77
CA SER A 10 31.07 -57.13 -34.61
C SER A 10 30.83 -55.65 -34.92
N CYS A 11 30.30 -54.88 -33.98
CA CYS A 11 31.00 -53.73 -33.40
C CYS A 11 30.05 -53.06 -32.39
N SER A 12 30.33 -53.32 -31.12
CA SER A 12 30.43 -52.31 -30.07
C SER A 12 29.45 -51.13 -30.09
N THR A 13 28.44 -51.25 -29.24
CA THR A 13 27.93 -50.21 -28.32
C THR A 13 27.98 -48.74 -28.77
N LEU A 14 26.80 -48.17 -29.00
CA LEU A 14 26.57 -46.76 -28.66
C LEU A 14 25.21 -46.62 -27.95
N PHE A 15 25.23 -46.92 -26.64
CA PHE A 15 24.31 -46.30 -25.70
C PHE A 15 24.86 -44.90 -25.41
N LEU A 16 24.19 -43.85 -25.86
CA LEU A 16 24.27 -42.54 -25.20
C LEU A 16 22.87 -41.92 -25.15
N VAL A 17 22.24 -42.21 -24.01
CA VAL A 17 21.35 -41.38 -23.20
C VAL A 17 20.78 -40.15 -23.92
N THR A 18 19.49 -40.22 -24.26
CA THR A 18 18.68 -39.03 -24.54
C THR A 18 18.58 -38.20 -23.26
N ASN A 19 19.33 -37.09 -23.20
CA ASN A 19 19.08 -36.05 -22.21
C ASN A 19 17.73 -35.38 -22.53
N ALA A 20 16.66 -35.92 -21.97
CA ALA A 20 15.44 -35.15 -21.76
C ALA A 20 15.74 -34.11 -20.68
N ALA A 21 16.19 -32.93 -21.08
CA ALA A 21 16.21 -31.77 -20.20
C ALA A 21 14.75 -31.41 -19.89
N ALA A 22 14.23 -31.96 -18.79
CA ALA A 22 12.96 -31.53 -18.23
C ALA A 22 13.09 -30.04 -17.86
N VAL A 23 12.48 -29.18 -18.67
CA VAL A 23 12.30 -27.76 -18.33
C VAL A 23 11.38 -27.73 -17.12
N THR A 24 12.00 -27.68 -15.94
CA THR A 24 11.29 -27.53 -14.68
C THR A 24 10.80 -26.10 -14.67
N SER A 25 9.49 -25.92 -14.91
CA SER A 25 8.81 -24.65 -14.69
C SER A 25 8.96 -24.28 -13.22
N GLN A 26 9.99 -23.48 -12.90
CA GLN A 26 10.08 -22.84 -11.61
C GLN A 26 9.04 -21.73 -11.59
N LYS A 27 7.81 -22.11 -11.19
CA LYS A 27 6.86 -21.15 -10.64
C LYS A 27 7.51 -20.62 -9.38
N SER A 28 8.23 -19.50 -9.50
CA SER A 28 8.62 -18.74 -8.32
C SER A 28 7.34 -18.26 -7.68
N GLU A 29 6.84 -19.02 -6.70
CA GLU A 29 5.91 -18.48 -5.73
C GLU A 29 6.65 -17.31 -5.09
N PHE A 30 6.23 -16.10 -5.47
CA PHE A 30 6.53 -14.91 -4.72
C PHE A 30 5.86 -15.11 -3.36
N LYS A 31 6.55 -15.79 -2.45
CA LYS A 31 6.24 -15.76 -1.03
C LYS A 31 6.42 -14.31 -0.66
N GLN A 32 5.35 -13.53 -0.73
CA GLN A 32 5.24 -12.37 0.12
C GLN A 32 5.44 -12.93 1.51
N ASN A 33 6.63 -12.67 2.04
CA ASN A 33 6.90 -12.78 3.45
C ASN A 33 6.04 -11.67 4.07
N GLN A 34 4.73 -11.91 4.17
CA GLN A 34 3.87 -11.19 5.11
C GLN A 34 4.28 -11.69 6.49
N THR A 35 5.49 -11.29 6.90
CA THR A 35 5.77 -11.01 8.30
C THR A 35 4.66 -10.10 8.75
N SER A 36 3.78 -10.64 9.58
CA SER A 36 2.80 -9.89 10.35
C SER A 36 3.46 -8.60 10.84
N PHE A 37 2.90 -7.45 10.45
CA PHE A 37 3.28 -6.17 11.02
C PHE A 37 2.91 -6.18 12.51
N ILE A 38 3.73 -6.75 13.39
CA ILE A 38 3.59 -6.59 14.85
C ILE A 38 4.29 -5.29 15.27
N ASN A 39 4.12 -4.24 14.47
CA ASN A 39 4.38 -2.89 14.89
C ASN A 39 3.35 -1.96 14.22
N PRO A 40 2.31 -1.53 14.94
CA PRO A 40 1.32 -0.59 14.40
C PRO A 40 1.90 0.83 14.21
N ARG A 41 3.13 1.10 14.66
CA ARG A 41 3.76 2.40 14.51
C ARG A 41 4.10 2.67 13.05
N ILE A 42 3.81 3.90 12.63
CA ILE A 42 4.24 4.41 11.33
C ILE A 42 5.55 5.17 11.51
N ASN A 43 6.55 4.88 10.68
CA ASN A 43 7.86 5.51 10.73
C ASN A 43 7.76 7.02 10.43
N CYS A 44 8.19 7.86 11.38
CA CYS A 44 8.24 9.32 11.22
C CYS A 44 9.59 9.83 10.66
N TYR A 45 10.58 8.95 10.57
CA TYR A 45 11.90 9.24 10.02
C TYR A 45 12.28 8.24 8.91
N PRO A 46 11.53 8.20 7.79
CA PRO A 46 11.72 7.23 6.72
C PRO A 46 13.07 7.37 5.98
N GLU A 47 13.71 8.53 6.03
CA GLU A 47 14.99 8.81 5.38
C GLU A 47 16.21 8.43 6.23
N ILE A 48 16.03 7.66 7.30
CA ILE A 48 17.12 7.29 8.22
C ILE A 48 18.32 6.65 7.49
N GLU A 49 18.06 5.89 6.42
CA GLU A 49 19.07 5.23 5.58
C GLU A 49 19.76 6.17 4.58
N SER A 50 19.30 7.41 4.46
CA SER A 50 19.95 8.42 3.60
C SER A 50 21.33 8.78 4.13
N PRO A 51 22.35 8.94 3.27
CA PRO A 51 23.67 9.40 3.70
C PRO A 51 23.65 10.85 4.25
N TYR A 52 22.56 11.58 4.03
CA TYR A 52 22.34 12.93 4.56
C TYR A 52 21.51 12.93 5.86
N SER A 53 21.19 11.77 6.41
CA SER A 53 20.41 11.62 7.64
C SER A 53 21.24 12.04 8.85
N ASN A 54 20.67 12.91 9.69
CA ASN A 54 21.18 13.27 11.01
C ASN A 54 20.30 12.69 12.13
N TYR A 55 19.89 11.43 11.97
CA TYR A 55 18.98 10.76 12.90
C TYR A 55 19.50 10.77 14.35
N SER A 56 18.66 11.28 15.23
CA SER A 56 18.83 11.37 16.68
C SER A 56 17.45 11.46 17.34
N LYS A 57 17.41 11.29 18.67
CA LYS A 57 16.18 11.55 19.45
C LYS A 57 15.71 12.98 19.24
N GLU A 58 16.64 13.93 19.26
CA GLU A 58 16.37 15.36 19.11
C GLU A 58 15.80 15.66 17.72
N SER A 59 16.36 15.08 16.65
CA SER A 59 15.81 15.26 15.29
C SER A 59 14.43 14.62 15.11
N CYS A 60 14.12 13.55 15.85
CA CYS A 60 12.78 12.96 15.85
C CYS A 60 11.76 13.89 16.51
N LEU A 61 12.07 14.37 17.71
CA LEU A 61 11.19 15.27 18.47
C LEU A 61 11.00 16.61 17.74
N ALA A 62 12.02 17.11 17.05
CA ALA A 62 11.94 18.31 16.22
C ALA A 62 10.93 18.21 15.06
N ARG A 63 10.52 16.99 14.67
CA ARG A 63 9.45 16.74 13.69
C ARG A 63 8.07 16.65 14.31
N ASN A 64 7.93 16.93 15.62
CA ASN A 64 6.69 16.76 16.37
C ASN A 64 6.21 15.29 16.43
N CYS A 65 7.17 14.35 16.42
CA CYS A 65 6.90 12.92 16.55
C CYS A 65 7.21 12.38 17.94
N LEU A 66 6.79 11.14 18.18
CA LEU A 66 7.04 10.43 19.43
C LEU A 66 8.31 9.61 19.30
N TYR A 67 9.05 9.51 20.40
CA TYR A 67 10.28 8.73 20.50
C TYR A 67 10.17 7.73 21.65
N ASP A 68 10.51 6.48 21.39
CA ASP A 68 10.54 5.39 22.37
C ASP A 68 11.99 5.01 22.69
N ASP A 69 12.44 5.35 23.91
CA ASP A 69 13.79 5.07 24.41
C ASP A 69 14.04 3.57 24.65
N GLU A 70 12.98 2.78 24.82
CA GLU A 70 13.06 1.36 25.17
C GLU A 70 12.86 0.45 23.94
N ALA A 71 12.48 1.03 22.80
CA ALA A 71 12.32 0.29 21.57
C ALA A 71 13.64 -0.34 21.11
N ASN A 72 13.62 -1.66 20.93
CA ASN A 72 14.73 -2.41 20.37
C ASN A 72 14.86 -2.16 18.85
N ALA A 73 15.93 -2.70 18.24
CA ALA A 73 16.24 -2.50 16.82
C ALA A 73 15.15 -2.98 15.84
N SER A 74 14.23 -3.84 16.27
CA SER A 74 13.13 -4.36 15.45
C SER A 74 11.86 -3.50 15.53
N VAL A 75 11.86 -2.44 16.35
CA VAL A 75 10.73 -1.55 16.56
C VAL A 75 11.11 -0.14 16.11
N ILE A 76 10.20 0.51 15.38
CA ILE A 76 10.32 1.92 15.01
C ILE A 76 10.38 2.76 16.30
N GLN A 77 11.55 3.33 16.57
CA GLN A 77 11.82 4.21 17.72
C GLN A 77 11.21 5.60 17.54
N CYS A 78 11.33 6.18 16.34
CA CYS A 78 10.73 7.47 16.00
C CYS A 78 9.45 7.27 15.17
N TYR A 79 8.28 7.54 15.75
CA TYR A 79 6.99 7.20 15.15
C TYR A 79 5.97 8.33 15.16
N LEU A 80 5.03 8.26 14.22
CA LEU A 80 3.91 9.20 14.15
C LEU A 80 3.01 9.04 15.38
N SER A 81 2.56 10.16 15.93
CA SER A 81 1.51 10.17 16.95
C SER A 81 0.21 9.55 16.37
N PRO A 82 -0.51 8.69 17.11
CA PRO A 82 -1.83 8.19 16.70
C PRO A 82 -2.85 9.31 16.41
N ASN A 83 -2.66 10.47 17.04
CA ASN A 83 -3.49 11.66 16.84
C ASN A 83 -3.05 12.50 15.63
N TYR A 84 -1.94 12.16 14.95
CA TYR A 84 -1.51 12.88 13.76
C TYR A 84 -2.41 12.53 12.57
N GLY A 85 -2.99 13.53 11.92
CA GLY A 85 -3.85 13.33 10.77
C GLY A 85 -4.97 14.36 10.70
N TYR A 86 -6.13 13.94 10.18
CA TYR A 86 -7.30 14.77 10.00
C TYR A 86 -8.49 14.23 10.75
N ILE A 87 -9.36 15.11 11.22
CA ILE A 87 -10.61 14.78 11.90
C ILE A 87 -11.78 15.05 10.96
N LEU A 88 -12.84 14.25 11.03
CA LEU A 88 -14.06 14.50 10.28
C LEU A 88 -14.75 15.76 10.81
N ARG A 89 -15.05 16.71 9.92
CA ARG A 89 -15.83 17.90 10.25
C ARG A 89 -17.27 17.79 9.79
N ASN A 90 -17.45 17.35 8.56
CA ASN A 90 -18.76 17.27 7.94
C ASN A 90 -18.72 16.22 6.81
N PHE A 91 -19.88 15.88 6.29
CA PHE A 91 -20.00 15.05 5.10
C PHE A 91 -21.20 15.52 4.26
N THR A 92 -21.11 15.28 2.96
CA THR A 92 -22.28 15.40 2.08
C THR A 92 -23.00 14.06 2.05
N GLU A 93 -24.33 14.06 2.10
CA GLU A 93 -25.08 12.85 1.75
C GLU A 93 -24.64 12.34 0.36
N GLN A 94 -24.64 11.02 0.19
CA GLN A 94 -24.23 10.41 -1.06
C GLN A 94 -25.17 10.87 -2.19
N THR A 95 -24.63 11.57 -3.18
CA THR A 95 -25.39 12.09 -4.33
C THR A 95 -24.72 11.65 -5.62
N ASN A 96 -25.50 11.15 -6.58
CA ASN A 96 -25.01 10.76 -7.91
C ASN A 96 -23.68 9.98 -7.88
N ASN A 97 -23.62 8.92 -7.06
CA ASN A 97 -22.44 8.05 -6.93
C ASN A 97 -21.20 8.76 -6.38
N THR A 98 -21.37 9.85 -5.63
CA THR A 98 -20.29 10.60 -4.99
C THR A 98 -20.59 10.82 -3.51
N LEU A 99 -19.58 10.62 -2.67
CA LEU A 99 -19.58 10.95 -1.25
C LEU A 99 -18.39 11.86 -0.97
N LYS A 100 -18.60 12.98 -0.28
CA LYS A 100 -17.51 13.89 0.14
C LYS A 100 -17.48 13.97 1.65
N LEU A 101 -16.30 13.76 2.21
CA LEU A 101 -16.01 13.98 3.63
C LEU A 101 -15.14 15.24 3.73
N GLU A 102 -15.61 16.21 4.50
CA GLU A 102 -14.85 17.41 4.84
C GLU A 102 -14.02 17.13 6.08
N LEU A 103 -12.71 17.21 5.91
CA LEU A 103 -11.72 16.86 6.91
C LEU A 103 -10.95 18.11 7.33
N LYS A 104 -10.65 18.23 8.62
CA LYS A 104 -9.79 19.29 9.14
C LYS A 104 -8.56 18.70 9.82
N ARG A 105 -7.40 19.30 9.63
CA ARG A 105 -6.17 18.88 10.31
C ARG A 105 -6.39 18.83 11.83
N ASN A 106 -5.98 17.74 12.46
CA ASN A 106 -6.03 17.64 13.91
C ASN A 106 -5.00 18.59 14.54
N GLN A 107 -5.49 19.64 15.20
CA GLN A 107 -4.65 20.65 15.85
C GLN A 107 -4.07 20.17 17.19
N ALA A 108 -4.43 18.98 17.67
CA ALA A 108 -3.87 18.42 18.90
C ALA A 108 -2.37 18.08 18.78
N ILE A 109 -1.87 17.89 17.56
CA ILE A 109 -0.46 17.64 17.26
C ILE A 109 0.00 18.70 16.25
N ASP A 110 1.19 19.25 16.47
CA ASP A 110 1.79 20.21 15.53
C ASP A 110 2.14 19.55 14.20
N SER A 111 2.22 20.33 13.12
CA SER A 111 2.54 19.79 11.81
C SER A 111 4.01 19.36 11.73
N MET A 112 4.26 18.24 11.04
CA MET A 112 5.63 17.81 10.70
C MET A 112 6.25 18.66 9.59
N PHE A 113 5.43 19.33 8.78
CA PHE A 113 5.86 20.03 7.59
C PHE A 113 5.45 21.50 7.61
N PRO A 114 6.24 22.38 7.01
CA PRO A 114 5.81 23.76 6.78
C PRO A 114 4.54 23.80 5.93
N GLU A 115 3.66 24.76 6.21
CA GLU A 115 2.42 25.01 5.47
C GLU A 115 1.51 23.76 5.31
N PRO A 116 1.01 23.20 6.42
CA PRO A 116 0.08 22.09 6.35
C PRO A 116 -1.20 22.47 5.60
N MET A 117 -1.83 21.48 4.99
CA MET A 117 -3.18 21.61 4.45
C MET A 117 -4.17 21.56 5.63
N GLU A 118 -4.84 22.66 5.89
CA GLU A 118 -5.72 22.77 7.06
C GLU A 118 -7.08 22.11 6.80
N ASN A 119 -7.63 22.29 5.61
CA ASN A 119 -8.89 21.71 5.19
C ASN A 119 -8.67 20.80 3.97
N VAL A 120 -9.15 19.55 4.08
CA VAL A 120 -9.01 18.52 3.05
C VAL A 120 -10.37 17.92 2.75
N ILE A 121 -10.65 17.68 1.48
CA ILE A 121 -11.82 16.91 1.06
C ILE A 121 -11.35 15.52 0.66
N LEU A 122 -11.91 14.50 1.30
CA LEU A 122 -11.89 13.12 0.81
C LEU A 122 -13.14 12.90 -0.03
N GLU A 123 -12.96 12.83 -1.34
CA GLU A 123 -14.04 12.55 -2.29
C GLU A 123 -13.95 11.11 -2.75
N ILE A 124 -15.06 10.39 -2.57
CA ILE A 124 -15.27 9.02 -3.01
C ILE A 124 -16.19 9.06 -4.21
N GLN A 125 -15.73 8.50 -5.33
CA GLN A 125 -16.50 8.32 -6.54
C GLN A 125 -16.70 6.83 -6.76
N TYR A 126 -17.95 6.39 -6.66
CA TYR A 126 -18.36 5.06 -7.06
C TYR A 126 -18.34 5.07 -8.59
N TYR A 127 -17.36 4.40 -9.21
CA TYR A 127 -17.07 4.57 -10.63
C TYR A 127 -17.67 3.45 -11.50
N THR A 128 -17.55 2.19 -11.08
CA THR A 128 -18.28 1.03 -11.60
C THR A 128 -18.66 0.11 -10.45
N ASN A 129 -19.29 -1.05 -10.72
CA ASN A 129 -19.51 -2.07 -9.69
C ASN A 129 -18.21 -2.64 -9.11
N ASP A 130 -17.09 -2.52 -9.83
CA ASP A 130 -15.79 -3.11 -9.43
C ASP A 130 -14.73 -2.04 -9.12
N ILE A 131 -15.00 -0.78 -9.46
CA ILE A 131 -14.05 0.33 -9.32
C ILE A 131 -14.65 1.40 -8.43
N ILE A 132 -13.94 1.69 -7.35
CA ILE A 132 -14.08 2.89 -6.55
C ILE A 132 -12.86 3.78 -6.78
N ARG A 133 -13.07 5.09 -6.88
CA ARG A 133 -12.01 6.09 -6.92
C ARG A 133 -12.13 6.94 -5.68
N PHE A 134 -11.00 7.26 -5.07
CA PHE A 134 -10.97 8.26 -4.02
C PHE A 134 -9.89 9.29 -4.31
N LYS A 135 -10.13 10.51 -3.87
CA LYS A 135 -9.20 11.62 -4.02
C LYS A 135 -9.19 12.43 -2.73
N LEU A 136 -8.00 12.72 -2.24
CA LEU A 136 -7.77 13.71 -1.19
C LEU A 136 -7.27 14.98 -1.87
N TYR A 137 -7.96 16.09 -1.63
CA TYR A 137 -7.53 17.39 -2.16
C TYR A 137 -7.75 18.51 -1.18
N ASP A 138 -6.98 19.58 -1.40
CA ASP A 138 -7.03 20.80 -0.62
C ASP A 138 -8.33 21.55 -0.92
N ALA A 139 -9.09 21.87 0.13
CA ALA A 139 -10.35 22.58 -0.02
C ALA A 139 -10.15 24.08 -0.30
N ASP A 140 -9.00 24.63 0.09
CA ASP A 140 -8.74 26.06 0.09
C ASP A 140 -7.93 26.51 -1.13
N LYS A 141 -7.11 25.62 -1.71
CA LYS A 141 -6.30 25.92 -2.91
C LYS A 141 -6.30 24.80 -3.95
N LYS A 142 -6.38 25.18 -5.22
CA LYS A 142 -6.19 24.22 -6.32
C LYS A 142 -4.73 23.78 -6.38
N ARG A 143 -4.49 22.47 -6.32
CA ARG A 143 -3.16 21.87 -6.48
C ARG A 143 -3.00 21.27 -7.87
N TYR A 144 -1.76 21.00 -8.25
CA TYR A 144 -1.47 20.34 -9.52
C TYR A 144 -2.18 18.98 -9.60
N GLU A 145 -2.88 18.75 -10.69
CA GLU A 145 -3.47 17.46 -11.04
C GLU A 145 -2.87 17.03 -12.38
N VAL A 146 -2.52 15.75 -12.47
CA VAL A 146 -1.93 15.21 -13.70
C VAL A 146 -2.97 15.35 -14.83
N PRO A 147 -2.64 16.00 -15.96
CA PRO A 147 -3.57 16.24 -17.05
C PRO A 147 -3.73 14.99 -17.92
N ILE A 148 -4.40 13.98 -17.37
CA ILE A 148 -4.77 12.75 -18.10
C ILE A 148 -6.26 12.76 -18.44
N PRO A 149 -6.65 12.31 -19.64
CA PRO A 149 -8.07 12.11 -19.96
C PRO A 149 -8.66 11.06 -19.01
N ILE A 150 -9.67 11.46 -18.24
CA ILE A 150 -10.43 10.55 -17.39
C ILE A 150 -11.68 10.15 -18.16
N THR A 151 -11.86 8.85 -18.39
CA THR A 151 -13.11 8.35 -18.96
C THR A 151 -14.26 8.61 -17.98
N PRO A 152 -15.45 9.04 -18.45
CA PRO A 152 -16.62 9.13 -17.60
C PRO A 152 -17.06 7.75 -17.10
N SER A 153 -17.73 7.71 -15.95
CA SER A 153 -18.35 6.47 -15.47
C SER A 153 -19.33 5.94 -16.52
N PRO A 154 -19.28 4.64 -16.87
CA PRO A 154 -20.07 4.08 -17.96
C PRO A 154 -21.57 3.94 -17.63
N GLY A 155 -22.03 4.21 -16.40
CA GLY A 155 -23.46 4.13 -16.09
C GLY A 155 -23.81 4.01 -14.61
N LYS A 156 -25.05 3.56 -14.36
CA LYS A 156 -25.62 3.36 -13.03
C LYS A 156 -24.90 2.24 -12.28
N ILE A 157 -24.71 2.43 -10.98
CA ILE A 157 -24.10 1.44 -10.09
C ILE A 157 -25.23 0.78 -9.32
N ASP A 158 -25.51 -0.47 -9.66
CA ASP A 158 -26.65 -1.21 -9.12
C ASP A 158 -26.23 -2.32 -8.16
N SER A 159 -24.98 -2.81 -8.25
CA SER A 159 -24.50 -3.96 -7.47
C SER A 159 -22.98 -3.93 -7.26
N PRO A 160 -22.49 -2.96 -6.46
CA PRO A 160 -21.06 -2.82 -6.19
C PRO A 160 -20.52 -4.06 -5.45
N GLN A 161 -19.33 -4.51 -5.84
CA GLN A 161 -18.57 -5.61 -5.23
C GLN A 161 -17.66 -5.12 -4.09
N TYR A 162 -17.84 -3.88 -3.66
CA TYR A 162 -17.05 -3.24 -2.63
C TYR A 162 -17.94 -2.46 -1.67
N GLU A 163 -17.45 -2.28 -0.45
CA GLU A 163 -18.07 -1.44 0.56
C GLU A 163 -17.06 -0.42 1.10
N PHE A 164 -17.34 0.87 0.90
CA PHE A 164 -16.56 1.94 1.49
C PHE A 164 -17.07 2.24 2.90
N ASN A 165 -16.18 2.10 3.88
CA ASN A 165 -16.47 2.37 5.27
C ASN A 165 -15.50 3.42 5.80
N TYR A 166 -16.00 4.33 6.62
CA TYR A 166 -15.18 5.29 7.34
C TYR A 166 -15.63 5.38 8.80
N SER A 167 -14.68 5.64 9.69
CA SER A 167 -14.93 5.78 11.12
C SER A 167 -14.27 7.04 11.63
N SER A 168 -15.04 7.79 12.41
CA SER A 168 -14.59 8.88 13.27
C SER A 168 -15.01 8.56 14.70
N ASP A 169 -14.51 7.45 15.26
CA ASP A 169 -14.87 7.06 16.61
C ASP A 169 -14.21 8.03 17.63
N SER A 170 -15.06 8.83 18.27
CA SER A 170 -14.71 9.82 19.30
C SER A 170 -13.99 9.26 20.54
N THR A 171 -13.83 7.94 20.64
CA THR A 171 -13.41 7.28 21.88
C THR A 171 -11.95 6.85 21.94
N ARG A 172 -11.18 6.89 20.84
CA ARG A 172 -9.75 6.47 20.88
C ARG A 172 -8.80 7.38 20.12
N ASP A 173 -9.14 7.80 18.91
CA ASP A 173 -8.33 8.71 18.12
C ASP A 173 -9.30 9.52 17.25
N ASN A 174 -9.39 10.84 17.47
CA ASN A 174 -10.33 11.70 16.73
C ASN A 174 -10.03 11.77 15.21
N VAL A 175 -9.05 11.02 14.73
CA VAL A 175 -8.56 10.99 13.36
C VAL A 175 -9.43 10.06 12.51
N ILE A 176 -9.79 10.52 11.32
CA ILE A 176 -10.54 9.75 10.33
C ILE A 176 -9.76 8.50 9.91
N SER A 177 -10.44 7.36 9.90
CA SER A 177 -9.96 6.14 9.27
C SER A 177 -10.98 5.68 8.24
N PHE A 178 -10.52 5.06 7.16
CA PHE A 178 -11.41 4.45 6.18
C PHE A 178 -10.80 3.17 5.62
N PHE A 179 -11.66 2.27 5.17
CA PHE A 179 -11.28 1.03 4.53
C PHE A 179 -12.29 0.68 3.44
N ILE A 180 -11.82 -0.09 2.47
CA ILE A 180 -12.64 -0.63 1.37
C ILE A 180 -12.58 -2.14 1.53
N LYS A 181 -13.75 -2.77 1.66
CA LYS A 181 -13.89 -4.22 1.75
C LYS A 181 -14.42 -4.79 0.45
#